data_AF-A0A1G9MCI5-F1
#
_entry.id   AF-A0A1G9MCI5-F1
#
_cell.length_a   1.000
_cell.length_b   1.000
_cell.length_c   1.000
_cell.angle_alpha   90.00
_cell.angle_beta   90.00
_cell.angle_gamma   90.00
#
_symmetry.space_group_name_H-M   'P 1'
#
loop_
_entity.id
_entity.type
_entity.pdbx_description
1 polymer ?
#
loop_
_entity_poly.entity_id
_entity_poly.type
_entity_poly.pdbx_seq_one_letter_code
_entity_poly.pdbx_strand_id
1 'polypeptide(L)'
;TDPNNAAGTKSVVGSFNRDAKGNVSLTTLQYDTNKSSLIEVNASGANVTNGTGLLSSNISYTDTTGATVSLTFSVLSLDITSMTNGALSQALSGVDSVLTQMTDAAADLGALNSRIDLQKGFVENLSDSIEKGVGRLVDADMNEESTRLKALQTQQQLGIQALSIANSNSQNILSLFR
;
A
#
# COMPACT_ATOMS: atom_id res chain seq x y z
N THR A 1 -21.11 -17.57 3.63
CA THR A 1 -20.54 -17.33 2.30
C THR A 1 -19.87 -15.98 2.33
N ASP A 2 -18.56 -15.92 2.13
CA ASP A 2 -17.85 -14.65 2.11
C ASP A 2 -18.29 -13.86 0.86
N PRO A 3 -18.92 -12.67 1.00
CA PRO A 3 -19.33 -11.85 -0.13
C PRO A 3 -18.14 -11.34 -0.97
N ASN A 4 -16.90 -11.49 -0.48
CA ASN A 4 -15.68 -11.09 -1.19
C ASN A 4 -15.13 -12.16 -2.16
N ASN A 5 -15.69 -13.38 -2.16
CA ASN A 5 -15.26 -14.49 -3.02
C ASN A 5 -15.76 -14.41 -4.48
N ALA A 6 -16.36 -13.28 -4.88
CA ALA A 6 -16.66 -13.04 -6.28
C ALA A 6 -15.38 -12.63 -7.03
N ALA A 7 -15.09 -13.32 -8.13
CA ALA A 7 -13.98 -13.01 -9.02
C ALA A 7 -14.15 -11.60 -9.62
N GLY A 8 -13.08 -10.81 -9.63
CA GLY A 8 -13.11 -9.40 -10.02
C GLY A 8 -11.83 -8.64 -9.67
N THR A 9 -11.74 -7.38 -10.09
CA THR A 9 -10.61 -6.52 -9.73
C THR A 9 -10.66 -6.18 -8.24
N LYS A 10 -9.73 -6.73 -7.48
CA LYS A 10 -9.49 -6.38 -6.08
C LYS A 10 -8.46 -5.27 -6.01
N SER A 11 -8.63 -4.37 -5.05
CA SER A 11 -7.74 -3.23 -4.85
C SER A 11 -6.99 -3.38 -3.54
N VAL A 12 -5.66 -3.30 -3.59
CA VAL A 12 -4.79 -3.18 -2.42
C VAL A 12 -4.32 -1.73 -2.33
N VAL A 13 -4.26 -1.16 -1.13
CA VAL A 13 -3.76 0.20 -0.95
C VAL A 13 -2.26 0.24 -1.26
N GLY A 14 -1.88 1.06 -2.24
CA GLY A 14 -0.51 1.09 -2.76
C GLY A 14 0.30 2.31 -2.34
N SER A 15 -0.31 3.48 -2.20
CA SER A 15 0.39 4.62 -1.62
C SER A 15 -0.56 5.64 -1.01
N PHE A 16 -0.06 6.32 0.03
CA PHE A 16 -0.65 7.54 0.55
C PHE A 16 0.06 8.72 -0.11
N ASN A 17 -0.69 9.57 -0.79
CA ASN A 17 -0.19 10.81 -1.35
C ASN A 17 -0.85 11.99 -0.64
N ARG A 18 -0.08 13.01 -0.29
CA ARG A 18 -0.58 14.26 0.30
C ARG A 18 -0.15 15.41 -0.60
N ASP A 19 -1.10 16.19 -1.11
CA ASP A 19 -0.79 17.34 -1.95
C ASP A 19 -0.28 18.54 -1.12
N ALA A 20 0.24 19.56 -1.80
CA ALA A 20 0.74 20.78 -1.15
C ALA A 20 -0.36 21.59 -0.42
N LYS A 21 -1.64 21.24 -0.59
CA LYS A 21 -2.80 21.84 0.08
C LYS A 21 -3.30 21.00 1.26
N GLY A 22 -2.63 19.87 1.55
CA GLY A 22 -2.97 18.97 2.65
C GLY A 22 -4.04 17.92 2.32
N ASN A 23 -4.51 17.83 1.07
CA ASN A 23 -5.46 16.79 0.67
C ASN A 23 -4.75 15.44 0.59
N VAL A 24 -5.35 14.41 1.20
CA VAL A 24 -4.82 13.04 1.21
C VAL A 24 -5.56 12.19 0.19
N SER A 25 -4.83 11.47 -0.66
CA SER A 25 -5.37 10.51 -1.63
C SER A 25 -4.66 9.17 -1.53
N LEU A 26 -5.42 8.08 -1.74
CA LEU A 26 -4.87 6.73 -1.85
C LEU A 26 -4.70 6.35 -3.33
N THR A 27 -3.52 5.88 -3.70
CA THR A 27 -3.34 5.14 -4.95
C THR A 27 -3.51 3.66 -4.65
N THR A 28 -4.39 2.96 -5.36
CA THR A 28 -4.60 1.53 -5.19
C THR A 28 -3.90 0.72 -6.27
N LEU A 29 -3.28 -0.40 -5.87
CA LEU A 29 -2.89 -1.47 -6.76
C LEU A 29 -4.12 -2.29 -7.11
N GLN A 30 -4.39 -2.43 -8.40
CA GLN A 30 -5.48 -3.28 -8.88
C GLN A 30 -4.94 -4.66 -9.23
N TYR A 31 -5.65 -5.70 -8.82
CA TYR A 31 -5.35 -7.10 -9.09
C TYR A 31 -6.62 -7.80 -9.56
N ASP A 32 -6.59 -8.34 -10.77
CA ASP A 32 -7.74 -9.04 -11.35
C ASP A 32 -7.75 -10.51 -10.91
N THR A 33 -8.64 -10.86 -9.99
CA THR A 33 -8.75 -12.25 -9.52
C THR A 33 -9.41 -13.17 -10.54
N ASN A 34 -10.00 -12.66 -11.63
CA ASN A 34 -10.50 -13.53 -12.70
C ASN A 34 -9.38 -14.28 -13.40
N LYS A 35 -8.21 -13.65 -13.54
CA LYS A 35 -7.05 -14.24 -14.24
C LYS A 35 -6.22 -15.18 -13.37
N SER A 36 -6.50 -15.24 -12.07
CA SER A 36 -5.67 -15.97 -11.12
C SER A 36 -6.44 -16.81 -10.10
N SER A 37 -7.78 -16.81 -10.15
CA SER A 37 -8.58 -17.78 -9.40
C SER A 37 -8.38 -19.17 -10.02
N LEU A 38 -7.96 -20.15 -9.23
CA LEU A 38 -7.74 -21.51 -9.75
C LEU A 38 -9.05 -22.30 -9.86
N ILE A 39 -9.85 -22.33 -8.80
CA ILE A 39 -11.08 -23.12 -8.72
C ILE A 39 -12.21 -22.22 -8.24
N GLU A 40 -13.29 -22.17 -9.00
CA GLU A 40 -14.53 -21.57 -8.52
C GLU A 40 -15.27 -22.54 -7.57
N VAL A 41 -15.76 -22.01 -6.45
CA VAL A 41 -16.60 -22.74 -5.50
C VAL A 41 -17.98 -22.10 -5.44
N ASN A 42 -19.03 -22.92 -5.42
CA ASN A 42 -20.40 -22.44 -5.33
C ASN A 42 -20.75 -21.99 -3.90
N ALA A 43 -21.96 -21.46 -3.70
CA ALA A 43 -22.43 -20.98 -2.41
C ALA A 43 -22.44 -22.05 -1.30
N SER A 44 -22.45 -23.34 -1.67
CA SER A 44 -22.38 -24.48 -0.75
C SER A 44 -20.95 -24.97 -0.50
N GLY A 45 -19.94 -24.31 -1.07
CA GLY A 45 -18.53 -24.67 -0.94
C GLY A 45 -18.09 -25.84 -1.82
N ALA A 46 -18.92 -26.28 -2.77
CA ALA A 46 -18.55 -27.33 -3.72
C ALA A 46 -17.89 -26.73 -4.96
N ASN A 47 -16.91 -27.45 -5.52
CA ASN A 47 -16.20 -27.04 -6.72
C ASN A 47 -17.15 -26.93 -7.92
N VAL A 48 -17.03 -25.85 -8.68
CA VAL A 48 -17.72 -25.65 -9.96
C VAL A 48 -16.82 -26.21 -11.07
N THR A 49 -17.37 -27.07 -11.93
CA THR A 49 -16.63 -27.76 -13.00
C THR A 49 -16.71 -27.06 -14.36
N ASN A 50 -17.56 -26.04 -14.51
CA ASN A 50 -17.62 -25.15 -15.68
C ASN A 50 -17.79 -23.70 -15.20
N GLY A 51 -16.82 -23.26 -14.41
CA GLY A 51 -16.78 -21.95 -13.78
C GLY A 51 -15.81 -21.00 -14.48
N THR A 52 -15.45 -19.90 -13.81
CA THR A 52 -14.52 -18.90 -14.33
C THR A 52 -13.08 -19.08 -13.84
N GLY A 53 -12.82 -19.94 -12.86
CA GLY A 53 -11.45 -20.22 -12.38
C GLY A 53 -10.65 -21.04 -13.41
N LEU A 54 -9.33 -20.83 -13.47
CA LEU A 54 -8.42 -21.41 -14.47
C LEU A 54 -8.53 -22.93 -14.64
N LEU A 55 -8.79 -23.67 -13.55
CA LEU A 55 -8.96 -25.13 -13.56
C LEU A 55 -10.41 -25.56 -13.73
N SER A 56 -11.35 -24.67 -13.41
CA SER A 56 -12.80 -24.90 -13.49
C SER A 56 -13.42 -24.44 -14.80
N SER A 57 -12.71 -23.65 -15.61
CA SER A 57 -13.19 -23.12 -16.88
C SER A 57 -12.96 -24.10 -18.03
N ASN A 58 -13.77 -23.97 -19.07
CA ASN A 58 -13.62 -24.76 -20.28
C ASN A 58 -12.26 -24.49 -20.91
N ILE A 59 -11.51 -25.56 -21.13
CA ILE A 59 -10.15 -25.46 -21.66
C ILE A 59 -10.20 -24.83 -23.05
N SER A 60 -9.43 -23.77 -23.23
CA SER A 60 -9.22 -23.14 -24.53
C SER A 60 -7.73 -22.98 -24.76
N TYR A 61 -7.25 -23.39 -25.93
CA TYR A 61 -5.85 -23.29 -26.30
C TYR A 61 -5.70 -22.91 -27.77
N THR A 62 -4.54 -22.39 -28.14
CA THR A 62 -4.20 -22.09 -29.53
C THR A 62 -3.48 -23.29 -30.12
N ASP A 63 -3.98 -23.83 -31.22
CA ASP A 63 -3.35 -24.96 -31.91
C ASP A 63 -2.12 -24.53 -32.74
N THR A 64 -1.47 -25.50 -33.38
CA THR A 64 -0.28 -25.26 -34.22
C THR A 64 -0.57 -24.45 -35.49
N THR A 65 -1.84 -24.28 -35.86
CA THR A 65 -2.29 -23.45 -36.99
C THR A 65 -2.60 -22.02 -36.56
N GLY A 66 -2.55 -21.72 -35.26
CA GLY A 66 -2.90 -20.42 -34.69
C GLY A 66 -4.40 -20.26 -34.42
N ALA A 67 -5.20 -21.32 -34.57
CA ALA A 67 -6.62 -21.27 -34.30
C ALA A 67 -6.90 -21.53 -32.82
N THR A 68 -7.86 -20.80 -32.24
CA THR A 68 -8.35 -21.07 -30.89
C THR A 68 -9.29 -22.26 -30.92
N VAL A 69 -8.94 -23.31 -30.18
CA VAL A 69 -9.75 -24.50 -29.95
C VAL A 69 -10.30 -24.42 -28.54
N SER A 70 -11.62 -24.52 -28.40
CA SER A 70 -12.31 -24.57 -27.10
C SER A 70 -12.92 -25.95 -26.90
N LEU A 71 -12.57 -26.59 -25.79
CA LEU A 71 -13.06 -27.89 -25.37
C LEU A 71 -14.26 -27.72 -24.42
N THR A 72 -15.19 -28.66 -24.42
CA THR A 72 -16.42 -28.57 -23.60
C THR A 72 -16.25 -29.08 -22.16
N PHE A 73 -15.01 -29.24 -21.71
CA PHE A 73 -14.66 -29.69 -20.36
C PHE A 73 -13.55 -28.83 -19.77
N SER A 74 -13.48 -28.78 -18.44
CA SER A 74 -12.40 -28.14 -17.70
C SER A 74 -11.34 -29.16 -17.27
N VAL A 75 -10.23 -28.69 -16.70
CA VAL A 75 -9.22 -29.57 -16.09
C VAL A 75 -9.85 -30.35 -14.92
N LEU A 76 -10.76 -29.73 -14.17
CA LEU A 76 -11.46 -30.36 -13.04
C LEU A 76 -12.44 -31.45 -13.46
N SER A 77 -13.02 -31.34 -14.66
CA SER A 77 -13.97 -32.32 -15.19
C SER A 77 -13.36 -33.23 -16.27
N LEU A 78 -12.05 -33.22 -16.42
CA LEU A 78 -11.35 -34.00 -17.44
C LEU A 78 -11.45 -35.50 -17.13
N ASP A 79 -12.11 -36.24 -18.01
CA ASP A 79 -12.18 -37.70 -17.97
C ASP A 79 -11.57 -38.29 -19.24
N ILE A 80 -10.49 -39.06 -19.08
CA ILE A 80 -9.74 -39.69 -20.17
C ILE A 80 -10.23 -41.10 -20.51
N THR A 81 -11.14 -41.68 -19.73
CA THR A 81 -11.50 -43.11 -19.80
C THR A 81 -12.16 -43.51 -21.12
N SER A 82 -12.83 -42.57 -21.80
CA SER A 82 -13.53 -42.79 -23.07
C SER A 82 -12.98 -41.96 -24.23
N MET A 83 -11.82 -41.33 -24.06
CA MET A 83 -11.23 -40.47 -25.07
C MET A 83 -10.53 -41.27 -26.19
N THR A 84 -10.67 -40.79 -27.42
CA THR A 84 -9.87 -41.26 -28.56
C THR A 84 -8.46 -40.64 -28.52
N ASN A 85 -7.48 -41.23 -29.22
CA ASN A 85 -6.12 -40.67 -29.28
C ASN A 85 -6.08 -39.20 -29.74
N GLY A 86 -6.96 -38.82 -30.68
CA GLY A 86 -7.06 -37.44 -31.16
C GLY A 86 -7.64 -36.49 -30.10
N ALA A 87 -8.61 -36.94 -29.30
CA ALA A 87 -9.16 -36.16 -28.20
C ALA A 87 -8.15 -36.03 -27.04
N LEU A 88 -7.38 -37.08 -26.77
CA LEU A 88 -6.33 -37.07 -25.75
C LEU A 88 -5.20 -36.08 -26.09
N SER A 89 -4.79 -36.02 -27.36
CA SER A 89 -3.80 -35.03 -27.80
C SER A 89 -4.29 -33.59 -27.61
N GLN A 90 -5.57 -33.32 -27.88
CA GLN A 90 -6.17 -31.99 -27.68
C GLN A 90 -6.29 -31.66 -26.19
N ALA A 91 -6.68 -32.64 -25.36
CA ALA A 91 -6.74 -32.49 -23.91
C ALA A 91 -5.34 -32.16 -23.33
N LEU A 92 -4.28 -32.81 -23.84
CA LEU A 92 -2.91 -32.52 -23.42
C LEU A 92 -2.49 -31.07 -23.75
N SER A 93 -2.65 -30.65 -25.01
CA SER A 93 -2.36 -29.26 -25.42
C SER A 93 -3.19 -28.24 -24.64
N GLY A 94 -4.42 -28.61 -24.32
CA GLY A 94 -5.31 -27.83 -23.49
C GLY A 94 -4.82 -27.67 -22.05
N VAL A 95 -4.40 -28.76 -21.40
CA VAL A 95 -3.83 -28.74 -20.05
C VAL A 95 -2.53 -27.94 -20.00
N ASP A 96 -1.66 -28.07 -21.02
CA ASP A 96 -0.43 -27.27 -21.13
C ASP A 96 -0.73 -25.76 -21.22
N SER A 97 -1.79 -25.39 -21.94
CA SER A 97 -2.24 -24.00 -22.00
C SER A 97 -2.72 -23.49 -20.64
N VAL A 98 -3.50 -24.30 -19.91
CA VAL A 98 -3.95 -23.94 -18.55
C VAL A 98 -2.74 -23.83 -17.60
N LEU A 99 -1.73 -24.68 -17.74
CA LEU A 99 -0.51 -24.60 -16.95
C LEU A 99 0.26 -23.29 -17.22
N THR A 100 0.30 -22.85 -18.48
CA THR A 100 0.91 -21.55 -18.85
C THR A 100 0.12 -20.41 -18.21
N GLN A 101 -1.21 -20.43 -18.28
CA GLN A 101 -2.06 -19.43 -17.63
C GLN A 101 -1.86 -19.38 -16.11
N MET A 102 -1.69 -20.54 -15.45
CA MET A 102 -1.36 -20.60 -14.02
C MET A 102 0.03 -20.01 -13.73
N THR A 103 0.99 -20.21 -14.62
CA THR A 103 2.34 -19.63 -14.49
C THR A 103 2.29 -18.12 -14.63
N ASP A 104 1.53 -17.60 -15.60
CA ASP A 104 1.32 -16.16 -15.77
C ASP A 104 0.62 -15.55 -14.56
N ALA A 105 -0.42 -16.21 -14.04
CA ALA A 105 -1.11 -15.80 -12.83
C ALA A 105 -0.18 -15.76 -11.59
N ALA A 106 0.70 -16.75 -11.45
CA ALA A 106 1.71 -16.79 -10.40
C ALA A 106 2.77 -15.68 -10.57
N ALA A 107 3.17 -15.38 -11.81
CA ALA A 107 4.09 -14.28 -12.11
C ALA A 107 3.48 -12.92 -11.78
N ASP A 108 2.21 -12.70 -12.12
CA ASP A 108 1.46 -11.48 -11.79
C ASP A 108 1.34 -11.30 -10.27
N LEU A 109 1.04 -12.38 -9.53
CA LEU A 109 1.04 -12.38 -8.06
C LEU A 109 2.42 -12.06 -7.48
N GLY A 110 3.48 -12.64 -8.04
CA GLY A 110 4.85 -12.36 -7.64
C GLY A 110 5.21 -10.89 -7.85
N ALA A 111 4.87 -10.33 -9.02
CA ALA A 111 5.10 -8.93 -9.35
C ALA A 111 4.33 -7.98 -8.40
N LEU A 112 3.09 -8.32 -8.06
CA LEU A 112 2.30 -7.57 -7.07
C LEU A 112 2.92 -7.64 -5.68
N ASN A 113 3.38 -8.81 -5.24
CA ASN A 113 4.06 -8.94 -3.96
C ASN A 113 5.31 -8.06 -3.90
N SER A 114 6.15 -8.09 -4.94
CA SER A 114 7.31 -7.20 -5.02
C SER A 114 6.93 -5.71 -5.01
N ARG A 115 5.82 -5.34 -5.66
CA ARG A 115 5.32 -3.96 -5.64
C ARG A 115 4.84 -3.53 -4.26
N ILE A 116 4.17 -4.43 -3.53
CA ILE A 116 3.75 -4.20 -2.15
C ILE A 116 4.98 -4.02 -1.25
N ASP A 117 6.01 -4.85 -1.40
CA ASP A 117 7.25 -4.75 -0.63
C ASP A 117 7.97 -3.41 -0.87
N LEU A 118 8.07 -2.97 -2.12
CA LEU A 118 8.64 -1.66 -2.46
C LEU A 118 7.85 -0.51 -1.82
N GLN A 119 6.52 -0.59 -1.84
CA GLN A 119 5.66 0.42 -1.25
C GLN A 119 5.76 0.45 0.28
N LYS A 120 5.84 -0.72 0.92
CA LYS A 120 6.11 -0.83 2.35
C LYS A 120 7.41 -0.14 2.72
N GLY A 121 8.50 -0.44 2.00
CA GLY A 121 9.80 0.21 2.23
C GLY A 121 9.76 1.73 1.98
N PHE A 122 9.02 2.21 0.99
CA PHE A 122 8.82 3.64 0.77
C PHE A 122 8.11 4.32 1.94
N VAL A 123 7.05 3.69 2.47
CA VAL A 123 6.27 4.22 3.60
C VAL A 123 7.11 4.23 4.88
N GLU A 124 7.90 3.18 5.13
CA GLU A 124 8.85 3.14 6.26
C GLU A 124 9.86 4.29 6.18
N ASN A 125 10.53 4.45 5.03
CA ASN A 125 11.50 5.55 4.82
C ASN A 125 10.86 6.94 4.94
N LEU A 126 9.63 7.10 4.45
CA LEU A 126 8.87 8.35 4.57
C LEU A 126 8.55 8.64 6.04
N SER A 127 8.10 7.63 6.79
CA SER A 127 7.81 7.75 8.22
C SER A 127 9.05 8.18 8.99
N ASP A 128 10.20 7.52 8.76
CA ASP A 128 11.48 7.85 9.38
C ASP A 128 11.93 9.29 9.07
N SER A 129 11.71 9.73 7.83
CA SER A 129 12.06 11.09 7.39
C SER A 129 11.15 12.14 8.03
N ILE A 130 9.86 11.85 8.17
CA ILE A 130 8.90 12.71 8.86
C ILE A 130 9.25 12.78 10.34
N GLU A 131 9.55 11.66 11.00
CA GLU A 131 9.90 11.64 12.42
C GLU A 131 11.16 12.47 12.70
N LYS A 132 12.20 12.32 11.87
CA LYS A 132 13.40 13.18 11.94
C LYS A 132 13.09 14.63 11.65
N GLY A 133 12.23 14.90 10.66
CA GLY A 133 11.82 16.26 10.29
C GLY A 133 11.04 16.96 11.41
N VAL A 134 10.05 16.29 11.99
CA VAL A 134 9.26 16.77 13.12
C VAL A 134 10.14 16.93 14.36
N GLY A 135 11.01 15.96 14.66
CA GLY A 135 11.97 16.07 15.76
C GLY A 135 12.85 17.31 15.65
N ARG A 136 13.37 17.61 14.45
CA ARG A 136 14.15 18.85 14.21
C ARG A 136 13.33 20.12 14.40
N LEU A 137 12.05 20.12 14.02
CA LEU A 137 11.17 21.27 14.21
C LEU A 137 10.83 21.47 15.69
N VAL A 138 10.57 20.40 16.44
CA VAL A 138 10.32 20.44 17.89
C VAL A 138 11.57 20.88 18.65
N ASP A 139 12.74 20.35 18.30
CA ASP A 139 14.01 20.75 18.90
C ASP A 139 14.35 22.22 18.59
N ALA A 140 14.07 22.68 17.37
CA ALA A 140 14.28 24.08 17.00
C ALA A 140 13.36 25.04 17.77
N ASP A 141 12.06 24.70 17.89
CA ASP A 141 11.07 25.48 18.63
C ASP A 141 11.43 25.55 20.12
N MET A 142 11.83 24.42 20.73
CA MET A 142 12.29 24.41 22.12
C MET A 142 13.54 25.27 22.35
N ASN A 143 14.47 25.30 21.40
CA ASN A 143 15.66 26.16 21.49
C ASN A 143 15.31 27.65 21.34
N GLU A 144 14.40 28.00 20.43
CA GLU A 144 13.93 29.37 20.27
C GLU A 144 13.21 29.86 21.53
N GLU A 145 12.29 29.05 22.06
CA GLU A 145 11.53 29.39 23.26
C GLU A 145 12.43 29.44 24.52
N SER A 146 13.42 28.54 24.64
CA SER A 146 14.43 28.60 25.71
C SER A 146 15.29 29.86 25.61
N THR A 147 15.64 30.29 24.40
CA THR A 147 16.37 31.54 24.16
C THR A 147 15.52 32.76 24.49
N ARG A 148 14.24 32.74 24.09
CA ARG A 148 13.25 33.77 24.39
C ARG A 148 13.05 33.91 25.91
N LEU A 149 12.93 32.80 26.63
CA LEU A 149 12.82 32.76 28.09
C LEU A 149 14.05 33.38 28.75
N LYS A 150 15.26 33.01 28.33
CA LYS A 150 16.52 33.59 28.85
C LYS A 150 16.63 35.09 28.56
N ALA A 151 16.23 35.52 27.36
CA ALA A 151 16.20 36.93 27.00
C ALA A 151 15.21 37.71 27.88
N LEU A 152 14.02 37.15 28.14
CA LEU A 152 13.02 37.75 29.02
C LEU A 152 13.53 37.85 30.48
N GLN A 153 14.17 36.79 31.00
CA GLN A 153 14.80 36.82 32.32
C GLN A 153 15.89 37.89 32.41
N THR A 154 16.71 38.05 31.36
CA THR A 154 17.75 39.08 31.30
C THR A 154 17.13 40.48 31.27
N GLN A 155 16.05 40.68 30.49
CA GLN A 155 15.31 41.95 30.47
C GLN A 155 14.71 42.28 31.84
N GLN A 156 14.15 41.29 32.56
CA GLN A 156 13.63 41.49 33.91
C GLN A 156 14.74 41.85 34.91
N GLN A 157 15.89 41.19 34.84
CA GLN A 157 17.04 41.50 35.69
C GLN A 157 17.55 42.93 35.43
N LEU A 158 17.66 43.35 34.16
CA LEU A 158 17.99 44.72 33.78
C LEU A 158 16.92 45.72 34.22
N GLY A 159 15.63 45.34 34.16
CA GLY A 159 14.52 46.15 34.64
C GLY A 159 14.58 46.41 36.15
N ILE A 160 14.88 45.37 36.94
CA ILE A 160 15.08 45.49 38.40
C ILE A 160 16.32 46.36 38.70
N GLN A 161 17.43 46.14 37.98
CA GLN A 161 18.64 46.95 38.11
C GLN A 161 18.36 48.43 37.80
N ALA A 162 17.64 48.70 36.70
CA ALA A 162 17.25 50.05 36.30
C ALA A 162 16.32 50.72 37.32
N LEU A 163 15.35 49.99 37.88
CA LEU A 163 14.49 50.47 38.97
C LEU A 163 15.28 50.78 40.24
N SER A 164 16.27 49.94 40.61
CA SER A 164 17.16 50.18 41.75
C SER A 164 18.03 51.43 41.55
N ILE A 165 18.55 51.64 40.33
CA ILE A 165 19.31 52.85 39.96
C ILE A 165 18.40 54.09 39.97
N ALA A 166 17.18 54.00 39.46
CA ALA A 166 16.22 55.11 39.47
C ALA A 166 15.81 55.51 40.89
N ASN A 167 15.59 54.53 41.78
CA ASN A 167 15.28 54.79 43.19
C ASN A 167 16.46 55.38 43.95
N SER A 168 17.68 54.86 43.75
CA SER A 168 18.89 55.41 44.40
C SER A 168 19.24 56.82 43.89
N ASN A 169 19.08 57.11 42.61
CA ASN A 169 19.23 58.47 42.08
C ASN A 169 18.21 59.46 42.67
N SER A 170 16.95 59.05 42.80
CA SER A 170 15.91 59.90 43.41
C SER A 170 16.21 60.20 44.88
N GLN A 171 16.77 59.25 45.62
CA GLN A 171 17.21 59.43 47.01
C GLN A 171 18.44 60.35 47.12
N ASN A 172 19.41 60.25 46.20
CA ASN A 172 20.57 61.16 46.14
C ASN A 172 20.17 62.60 45.82
N ILE A 173 19.16 62.81 44.95
CA ILE A 173 18.62 64.16 44.70
C ILE A 173 17.98 64.72 45.97
N LEU A 174 17.25 63.91 46.73
CA LEU A 174 16.62 64.36 47.97
C LEU A 174 17.65 64.73 49.06
N SER A 175 18.84 64.11 49.07
CA SER A 175 19.91 64.51 50.00
C SER A 175 20.59 65.83 49.63
N LEU A 176 20.50 66.28 48.37
CA LEU A 176 21.04 67.57 47.92
C LEU A 176 20.12 68.75 48.26
N PHE A 177 18.87 68.48 48.61
CA PHE A 177 17.90 69.48 49.06
C PHE A 177 17.71 69.51 50.59
N ARG A 178 18.64 68.90 51.34
CA ARG A 178 18.74 68.97 52.80
C ARG A 178 20.01 69.72 53.18
#